data_AF-A0A928HK98-F1
#
_entry.id   AF-A0A928HK98-F1
#
_cell.length_a   1.000
_cell.length_b   1.000
_cell.length_c   1.000
_cell.angle_alpha   90.00
_cell.angle_beta   90.00
_cell.angle_gamma   90.00
#
_symmetry.space_group_name_H-M   'P 1'
#
loop_
_entity.id
_entity.type
_entity.pdbx_description
1 polymer ?
#
loop_
_entity_poly.entity_id
_entity_poly.type
_entity_poly.pdbx_seq_one_letter_code
_entity_poly.pdbx_strand_id
1 'polypeptide(L)'
;MIPKQGDFRFLELQLGTVDEEFRITKIRIFQLARQYSVTKIAQEENDVLSTITRHASLTRSQKNALLQGLKKHFMRSVWADSPAVYDYLMNEDFHSHEIS
;
A
#
# COMPACT_ATOMS: atom_id res chain seq x y z
N MET A 1 -20.98 -1.78 -2.66
CA MET A 1 -21.24 -1.56 -1.22
C MET A 1 -19.90 -1.41 -0.52
N ILE A 2 -19.69 -0.36 0.28
CA ILE A 2 -18.45 -0.17 1.05
C ILE A 2 -18.57 -0.90 2.39
N PRO A 3 -17.61 -1.76 2.77
CA PRO A 3 -17.63 -2.44 4.06
C PRO A 3 -17.60 -1.46 5.23
N LYS A 4 -18.48 -1.66 6.22
CA LYS A 4 -18.53 -0.84 7.45
C LYS A 4 -17.56 -1.31 8.53
N GLN A 5 -17.10 -2.57 8.44
CA GLN A 5 -16.15 -3.17 9.38
C GLN A 5 -15.21 -4.12 8.65
N GLY A 6 -14.00 -4.31 9.17
CA GLY A 6 -13.04 -5.28 8.66
C GLY A 6 -11.62 -5.01 9.13
N ASP A 7 -10.68 -5.83 8.65
CA ASP A 7 -9.26 -5.58 8.81
C ASP A 7 -8.71 -4.90 7.56
N PHE A 8 -8.49 -3.59 7.65
CA PHE A 8 -8.06 -2.76 6.53
C PHE A 8 -6.63 -2.28 6.71
N ARG A 9 -5.91 -2.24 5.59
CA ARG A 9 -4.58 -1.66 5.49
C ARG A 9 -4.66 -0.42 4.62
N PHE A 10 -4.05 0.67 5.07
CA PHE A 10 -3.80 1.85 4.26
C PHE A 10 -2.35 1.79 3.78
N LEU A 11 -2.15 2.04 2.49
CA LEU A 11 -0.84 2.01 1.87
C LEU A 11 -0.53 3.40 1.33
N GLU A 12 0.64 3.91 1.70
CA GLU A 12 1.20 5.10 1.10
C GLU A 12 2.31 4.67 0.12
N LEU A 13 2.20 5.11 -1.13
CA LEU A 13 3.21 4.89 -2.16
C LEU A 13 3.90 6.22 -2.45
N GLN A 14 5.20 6.29 -2.22
CA GLN A 14 5.99 7.45 -2.60
C GLN A 14 6.57 7.24 -3.99
N LEU A 15 6.25 8.15 -4.90
CA LEU A 15 6.87 8.21 -6.22
C LEU A 15 8.05 9.19 -6.18
N GLY A 16 9.18 8.76 -6.74
CA GLY A 16 10.33 9.61 -7.00
C GLY A 16 10.71 9.55 -8.47
N THR A 17 11.53 10.48 -8.92
CA THR A 17 12.11 10.46 -10.26
C THR A 17 13.50 9.83 -10.19
N VAL A 18 13.73 8.79 -10.98
CA VAL A 18 15.03 8.14 -11.14
C VAL A 18 15.27 7.97 -12.63
N ASP A 19 16.39 8.50 -13.14
CA ASP A 19 16.72 8.51 -14.57
C ASP A 19 15.58 9.11 -15.44
N GLU A 20 14.99 10.23 -14.99
CA GLU A 20 13.86 10.91 -15.65
C GLU A 20 12.53 10.13 -15.67
N GLU A 21 12.47 8.94 -15.07
CA GLU A 21 11.25 8.14 -14.96
C GLU A 21 10.67 8.13 -13.54
N PHE A 22 9.34 8.07 -13.43
CA PHE A 22 8.67 7.90 -12.14
C PHE A 22 8.78 6.46 -11.66
N ARG A 23 9.26 6.28 -10.42
CA ARG A 23 9.38 4.98 -9.76
C ARG A 23 8.85 5.03 -8.34
N ILE A 24 8.29 3.93 -7.87
CA ILE A 24 7.97 3.76 -6.45
C ILE A 24 9.29 3.62 -5.70
N THR A 25 9.56 4.62 -4.86
CA THR A 25 10.75 4.69 -4.01
C THR A 25 10.44 4.30 -2.58
N LYS A 26 9.17 4.33 -2.18
CA LYS A 26 8.79 3.97 -0.82
C LYS A 26 7.40 3.36 -0.76
N ILE A 27 7.24 2.37 0.12
CA ILE A 27 5.93 1.84 0.51
C ILE A 27 5.83 1.89 2.04
N ARG A 28 4.78 2.53 2.57
CA ARG A 28 4.44 2.48 3.99
C ARG A 28 3.07 1.85 4.19
N ILE A 29 2.95 1.04 5.24
CA ILE A 29 1.74 0.28 5.52
C ILE A 29 1.23 0.61 6.93
N PHE A 30 -0.05 0.94 7.00
CA PHE A 30 -0.73 1.35 8.22
C PHE A 30 -1.97 0.51 8.47
N GLN A 31 -2.26 0.24 9.74
CA GLN A 31 -3.51 -0.34 10.21
C GLN A 31 -4.58 0.75 10.32
N LEU A 32 -5.71 0.56 9.66
CA LEU A 32 -6.90 1.38 9.91
C LEU A 32 -7.75 0.83 11.05
N ALA A 33 -8.54 1.70 11.68
CA ALA A 33 -9.55 1.32 12.65
C ALA A 33 -10.51 0.28 12.04
N ARG A 34 -10.94 -0.69 12.86
CA ARG A 34 -11.75 -1.83 12.40
C ARG A 34 -13.15 -1.43 11.92
N GLN A 35 -13.65 -0.29 12.37
CA GLN A 35 -15.01 0.18 12.09
C GLN A 35 -14.94 1.55 11.44
N TYR A 36 -15.83 1.77 10.47
CA TYR A 36 -16.05 3.04 9.77
C TYR A 36 -14.84 3.66 9.04
N SER A 37 -13.69 3.01 9.03
CA SER A 37 -12.47 3.53 8.38
C SER A 37 -12.65 3.69 6.87
N VAL A 38 -13.20 2.67 6.20
CA VAL A 38 -13.43 2.73 4.75
C VAL A 38 -14.62 3.63 4.40
N THR A 39 -15.63 3.73 5.26
CA THR A 39 -16.75 4.66 5.02
C THR A 39 -16.31 6.12 5.12
N LYS A 40 -15.27 6.42 5.91
CA LYS A 40 -14.67 7.76 5.98
C LYS A 40 -13.94 8.15 4.69
N ILE A 41 -13.31 7.20 3.99
CA ILE A 41 -12.71 7.42 2.66
C ILE A 41 -13.74 7.97 1.67
N ALA A 42 -14.99 7.49 1.76
CA ALA A 42 -16.06 7.90 0.86
C ALA A 42 -16.62 9.31 1.17
N GLN A 43 -16.28 9.88 2.34
CA GLN A 43 -16.73 11.20 2.76
C GLN A 43 -15.71 12.25 2.34
N GLU A 44 -14.46 12.09 2.78
CA GLU A 44 -13.33 12.93 2.37
C GLU A 44 -12.02 12.11 2.36
N GLU A 45 -11.17 12.33 1.36
CA GLU A 45 -9.95 11.55 1.16
C GLU A 45 -8.97 11.66 2.35
N ASN A 46 -8.95 12.81 3.03
CA ASN A 46 -8.07 13.05 4.17
C ASN A 46 -8.59 12.44 5.49
N ASP A 47 -9.89 12.16 5.60
CA ASP A 47 -10.48 11.67 6.86
C ASP A 47 -10.02 10.25 7.20
N VAL A 48 -9.56 9.48 6.21
CA VAL A 48 -8.98 8.15 6.44
C VAL A 48 -7.73 8.21 7.31
N LEU A 49 -6.95 9.30 7.21
CA LEU A 49 -5.72 9.47 7.99
C LEU A 49 -6.04 9.52 9.49
N SER A 50 -7.17 10.13 9.88
CA SER A 50 -7.65 10.14 11.27
C SER A 50 -7.97 8.74 11.83
N THR A 51 -8.06 7.73 10.96
CA THR A 51 -8.41 6.35 11.33
C THR A 51 -7.21 5.43 11.39
N ILE A 52 -6.00 5.93 11.10
CA ILE A 52 -4.76 5.18 11.27
C ILE A 52 -4.53 4.94 12.75
N THR A 53 -4.29 3.68 13.12
CA THR A 53 -4.08 3.27 14.51
C THR A 53 -2.64 2.91 14.83
N ARG A 54 -1.90 2.36 13.85
CA ARG A 54 -0.49 1.96 13.98
C ARG A 54 0.12 1.61 12.63
N HIS A 55 1.44 1.42 12.59
CA HIS A 55 2.11 0.70 11.50
C HIS A 55 1.67 -0.76 11.45
N ALA A 56 1.68 -1.35 10.26
CA ALA A 56 1.32 -2.75 10.04
C ALA A 56 2.15 -3.38 8.93
N SER A 57 2.19 -4.70 8.89
CA SER A 57 2.72 -5.45 7.74
C SER A 57 1.57 -6.04 6.92
N LEU A 58 1.88 -6.40 5.67
CA LEU A 58 0.94 -7.14 4.82
C LEU A 58 1.10 -8.65 5.02
N THR A 59 -0.02 -9.36 4.97
CA THR A 59 -0.02 -10.82 4.78
C THR A 59 0.37 -11.16 3.34
N ARG A 60 0.72 -12.43 3.08
CA ARG A 60 0.95 -12.95 1.72
C ARG A 60 -0.20 -12.64 0.76
N SER A 61 -1.44 -12.89 1.18
CA SER A 61 -2.62 -12.60 0.34
C SER A 61 -2.78 -11.11 0.04
N GLN A 62 -2.45 -10.24 1.01
CA GLN A 62 -2.48 -8.79 0.82
C GLN A 62 -1.35 -8.28 -0.08
N LYS A 63 -0.14 -8.86 0.00
CA LYS A 63 0.95 -8.56 -0.93
C LYS A 63 0.59 -8.93 -2.37
N ASN A 64 0.00 -10.10 -2.56
CA ASN A 64 -0.48 -10.53 -3.88
C ASN A 64 -1.57 -9.60 -4.41
N ALA A 65 -2.51 -9.16 -3.56
CA ALA A 65 -3.50 -8.16 -3.95
C ALA A 65 -2.87 -6.81 -4.33
N LEU A 66 -1.89 -6.33 -3.56
CA LEU A 66 -1.13 -5.11 -3.87
C LEU A 66 -0.44 -5.24 -5.23
N LEU A 67 0.29 -6.33 -5.48
CA LEU A 67 0.98 -6.57 -6.74
C LEU A 67 0.03 -6.57 -7.94
N GLN A 68 -1.15 -7.19 -7.81
CA GLN A 68 -2.17 -7.16 -8.87
C GLN A 68 -2.73 -5.76 -9.09
N GLY A 69 -2.94 -4.99 -8.00
CA GLY A 69 -3.30 -3.59 -8.07
C GLY A 69 -2.26 -2.74 -8.81
N LEU A 70 -0.99 -2.90 -8.46
CA LEU A 70 0.11 -2.18 -9.12
C LEU A 70 0.20 -2.51 -10.61
N LYS A 71 0.11 -3.80 -10.98
CA LYS A 71 0.08 -4.25 -12.38
C LYS A 71 -1.08 -3.66 -13.19
N LYS A 72 -2.20 -3.38 -12.54
CA LYS A 72 -3.39 -2.80 -13.18
C LYS A 72 -3.28 -1.29 -13.38
N HIS A 73 -2.63 -0.59 -12.45
CA HIS A 73 -2.64 0.88 -12.41
C HIS A 73 -1.32 1.52 -12.87
N PHE A 74 -0.22 0.78 -12.89
CA PHE A 74 1.11 1.30 -13.20
C PHE A 74 1.84 0.42 -14.22
N MET A 75 2.67 1.06 -15.04
CA MET A 75 3.61 0.34 -15.89
C MET A 75 4.61 -0.44 -15.04
N ARG A 76 5.14 -1.54 -15.58
CA ARG A 76 6.12 -2.38 -14.88
C ARG A 76 7.33 -1.58 -14.38
N SER A 77 7.84 -0.65 -15.19
CA SER A 77 9.00 0.17 -14.83
C SER A 77 8.79 1.01 -13.56
N VAL A 78 7.55 1.37 -13.26
CA VAL A 78 7.21 2.17 -12.07
C VAL A 78 7.40 1.36 -10.77
N TRP A 79 7.14 0.05 -10.76
CA TRP A 79 7.13 -0.76 -9.53
C TRP A 79 8.16 -1.88 -9.49
N ALA A 80 8.68 -2.33 -10.63
CA ALA A 80 9.62 -3.45 -10.71
C ALA A 80 11.09 -3.02 -10.77
N ASP A 81 11.36 -1.79 -11.22
CA ASP A 81 12.73 -1.30 -11.40
C ASP A 81 13.31 -0.69 -10.10
N SER A 82 12.57 -0.80 -8.99
CA SER A 82 13.05 -0.57 -7.63
C SER A 82 13.32 -1.92 -6.98
N PRO A 83 14.59 -2.34 -6.79
CA PRO A 83 14.93 -3.67 -6.27
C PRO A 83 14.28 -3.95 -4.91
N ALA A 84 14.31 -2.98 -3.99
CA ALA A 84 13.71 -3.13 -2.66
C ALA A 84 12.19 -3.35 -2.73
N VAL A 85 11.49 -2.61 -3.60
CA VAL A 85 10.05 -2.77 -3.81
C VAL A 85 9.73 -4.09 -4.50
N TYR A 86 10.48 -4.45 -5.54
CA TYR A 86 10.31 -5.70 -6.25
C TYR A 86 10.51 -6.90 -5.32
N ASP A 87 11.60 -6.92 -4.55
CA ASP A 87 11.92 -7.97 -3.59
C ASP A 87 10.84 -8.07 -2.51
N TYR A 88 10.35 -6.93 -2.00
CA TYR A 88 9.24 -6.90 -1.04
C TYR A 88 7.97 -7.53 -1.60
N LEU A 89 7.63 -7.24 -2.87
CA LEU A 89 6.42 -7.73 -3.51
C LEU A 89 6.52 -9.21 -3.91
N MET A 90 7.72 -9.68 -4.25
CA MET A 90 7.96 -11.07 -4.67
C MET A 90 8.26 -12.01 -3.49
N ASN A 91 8.77 -11.49 -2.37
CA ASN A 91 9.01 -12.27 -1.17
C ASN A 91 7.76 -12.32 -0.29
N GLU A 92 7.03 -13.41 -0.38
CA GLU A 92 5.75 -13.60 0.30
C GLU A 92 5.86 -13.71 1.84
N ASP A 93 7.04 -14.07 2.35
CA ASP A 93 7.31 -14.25 3.79
C ASP A 93 7.98 -13.03 4.45
N PHE A 94 8.29 -12.00 3.66
CA PHE A 94 8.94 -10.80 4.18
C PHE A 94 7.95 -9.85 4.85
N HIS A 95 8.03 -9.67 6.17
CA HIS A 95 7.10 -8.80 6.90
C HIS A 95 7.77 -7.47 7.29
N SER A 96 7.51 -6.42 6.51
CA SER A 96 7.88 -5.05 6.86
C SER A 96 6.69 -4.11 6.77
N HIS A 97 6.73 -3.05 7.57
CA HIS A 97 5.78 -1.94 7.55
C HIS A 97 6.26 -0.76 6.71
N GLU A 98 7.53 -0.76 6.29
CA GLU A 98 8.15 0.25 5.44
C GLU A 98 9.21 -0.40 4.52
N ILE A 99 9.29 0.06 3.27
CA ILE A 99 10.32 -0.30 2.28
C ILE A 99 10.81 0.99 1.61
N SER A 100 12.12 1.12 1.42
CA SER A 100 12.79 2.25 0.74
C SER A 100 13.95 1.76 -0.11
#